data_AF-A0A0N0KJS3-F1
#
_entry.id   AF-A0A0N0KJS3-F1
#
_cell.length_a   1.000
_cell.length_b   1.000
_cell.length_c   1.000
_cell.angle_alpha   90.00
_cell.angle_beta   90.00
_cell.angle_gamma   90.00
#
_symmetry.space_group_name_H-M   'P 1'
#
loop_
_entity.id
_entity.type
_entity.pdbx_description
1 polymer ?
#
loop_
_entity_poly.entity_id
_entity_poly.type
_entity_poly.pdbx_seq_one_letter_code
_entity_poly.pdbx_strand_id
1 'polypeptide(L)'
;MTAVHQIELFDPRLTPTATSEMLGDAGLRRAIAWMRSPSAGRYRSRGHGLPYVERIAECGDGRPAWLIDDGGTRIVVVGGLVWRPEDLVFAAPHLRTAAAEAVARLDLPSAIAS
;
A
#
# COMPACT_ATOMS: atom_id res chain seq x y z
N MET A 1 11.68 -33.87 21.87
CA MET A 1 10.54 -33.22 21.20
C MET A 1 10.99 -31.82 20.85
N THR A 2 11.45 -31.62 19.62
CA THR A 2 11.90 -30.32 19.10
C THR A 2 10.69 -29.42 18.95
N ALA A 3 10.67 -28.30 19.68
CA ALA A 3 9.67 -27.27 19.52
C ALA A 3 9.77 -26.72 18.09
N VAL A 4 8.80 -27.07 17.26
CA VAL A 4 8.61 -26.41 15.96
C VAL A 4 8.13 -25.01 16.31
N HIS A 5 9.02 -24.02 16.24
CA HIS A 5 8.62 -22.62 16.26
C HIS A 5 7.80 -22.37 14.98
N GLN A 6 6.48 -22.46 15.14
CA GLN A 6 5.50 -22.03 14.16
C GLN A 6 5.84 -20.58 13.80
N ILE A 7 6.31 -20.36 12.58
CA ILE A 7 6.48 -19.02 12.02
C ILE A 7 5.06 -18.47 11.90
N GLU A 8 4.63 -17.67 12.88
CA GLU A 8 3.46 -16.81 12.71
C GLU A 8 3.74 -15.96 11.48
N LEU A 9 3.07 -16.28 10.38
CA LEU A 9 3.21 -15.54 9.13
C LEU A 9 2.67 -14.14 9.40
N PHE A 10 3.59 -13.19 9.57
CA PHE A 10 3.29 -11.80 9.84
C PHE A 10 2.33 -11.27 8.77
N ASP A 11 1.09 -10.94 9.14
CA ASP A 11 0.20 -10.20 8.27
C ASP A 11 0.63 -8.73 8.32
N PRO A 12 1.21 -8.20 7.23
CA PRO A 12 1.75 -6.85 7.22
C PRO A 12 0.67 -5.77 7.40
N ARG A 13 -0.62 -6.12 7.27
CA ARG A 13 -1.76 -5.24 7.54
C ARG A 13 -2.09 -5.10 9.03
N LEU A 14 -1.68 -6.07 9.86
CA LEU A 14 -2.02 -6.12 11.30
C LEU A 14 -1.08 -5.31 12.18
N THR A 15 -0.01 -4.73 11.61
CA THR A 15 0.89 -3.83 12.34
C THR A 15 0.93 -2.45 11.69
N PRO A 16 -0.14 -1.64 11.82
CA PRO A 16 -0.20 -0.31 11.22
C PRO A 16 0.72 0.63 12.00
N THR A 17 1.98 0.67 11.57
CA THR A 17 2.93 1.68 12.01
C THR A 17 2.58 2.91 11.19
N ALA A 18 2.24 4.05 11.79
CA ALA A 18 2.32 5.29 11.06
C ALA A 18 3.80 5.40 10.70
N THR A 19 4.18 4.96 9.50
CA THR A 19 5.59 4.76 9.17
C THR A 19 6.26 6.12 9.24
N SER A 20 7.53 6.18 9.64
CA SER A 20 8.31 7.43 9.65
C SER A 20 8.22 8.14 8.29
N GLU A 21 8.03 7.35 7.24
CA GLU A 21 7.78 7.69 5.85
C GLU A 21 6.46 8.44 5.66
N MET A 22 5.35 8.02 6.29
CA MET A 22 4.10 8.78 6.28
C MET A 22 4.26 10.16 6.92
N LEU A 23 5.07 10.28 7.98
CA LEU A 23 5.33 11.58 8.61
C LEU A 23 6.17 12.48 7.70
N GLY A 24 7.11 11.90 6.95
CA GLY A 24 8.01 12.62 6.04
C GLY A 24 7.42 12.95 4.66
N ASP A 25 6.48 12.17 4.13
CA ASP A 25 5.99 12.31 2.76
C ASP A 25 4.61 13.00 2.71
N ALA A 26 4.59 14.24 2.21
CA ALA A 26 3.36 15.02 2.07
C ALA A 26 2.42 14.46 0.99
N GLY A 27 2.95 13.81 -0.05
CA GLY A 27 2.17 13.18 -1.10
C GLY A 27 1.42 11.97 -0.58
N LEU A 28 2.10 11.12 0.18
CA LEU A 28 1.51 9.96 0.86
C LEU A 28 0.38 10.39 1.82
N ARG A 29 0.62 11.41 2.67
CA ARG A 29 -0.41 11.95 3.58
C ARG A 29 -1.63 12.49 2.83
N ARG A 30 -1.42 13.24 1.76
CA ARG A 30 -2.51 13.81 0.95
C ARG A 30 -3.33 12.71 0.27
N ALA A 31 -2.67 11.67 -0.24
CA ALA A 31 -3.36 10.56 -0.86
C ALA A 31 -4.26 9.80 0.14
N ILE A 32 -3.77 9.53 1.35
CA ILE A 32 -4.56 8.89 2.41
C ILE A 32 -5.75 9.78 2.80
N ALA A 33 -5.53 11.09 2.97
CA ALA A 33 -6.61 12.03 3.24
C ALA A 33 -7.64 12.07 2.11
N TRP A 34 -7.19 12.05 0.85
CA TRP A 34 -8.05 11.99 -0.34
C TRP A 34 -8.89 10.71 -0.35
N MET A 35 -8.29 9.54 -0.10
CA MET A 35 -8.99 8.25 -0.02
C MET A 35 -10.12 8.26 1.02
N ARG A 36 -10.03 9.07 2.07
CA ARG A 36 -11.07 9.17 3.11
C ARG A 36 -12.13 10.22 2.80
N SER A 37 -11.87 11.08 1.82
CA SER A 37 -12.79 12.14 1.40
C SER A 37 -13.86 11.63 0.43
N PRO A 38 -15.00 12.34 0.31
CA PRO A 38 -16.00 12.06 -0.73
C PRO A 38 -15.45 12.11 -2.16
N SER A 39 -14.42 12.92 -2.41
CA SER A 39 -13.84 13.11 -3.74
C SER A 39 -13.14 11.87 -4.31
N ALA A 40 -12.86 10.86 -3.49
CA ALA A 40 -12.30 9.60 -3.95
C ALA A 40 -13.30 8.70 -4.69
N GLY A 41 -14.61 8.99 -4.59
CA GLY A 41 -15.65 8.21 -5.27
C GLY A 41 -15.58 6.72 -4.90
N ARG A 42 -15.36 5.84 -5.89
CA ARG A 42 -15.24 4.39 -5.65
C ARG A 42 -13.97 3.97 -4.90
N TYR A 43 -12.95 4.84 -4.85
CA TYR A 43 -11.72 4.64 -4.06
C TYR A 43 -11.84 5.24 -2.66
N ARG A 44 -13.07 5.58 -2.24
CA ARG A 44 -13.30 6.06 -0.89
C ARG A 44 -13.18 4.90 0.08
N SER A 45 -12.16 4.93 0.93
CA SER A 45 -12.00 4.00 2.02
C SER A 45 -12.82 4.41 3.24
N ARG A 46 -13.32 3.41 3.97
CA ARG A 46 -13.90 3.55 5.32
C ARG A 46 -12.94 3.11 6.42
N GLY A 47 -11.67 2.85 6.10
CA GLY A 47 -10.68 2.38 7.07
C GLY A 47 -10.65 3.27 8.32
N HIS A 48 -10.70 2.62 9.48
CA HIS A 48 -10.77 3.30 10.78
C HIS A 48 -9.40 3.42 11.48
N GLY A 49 -8.35 2.82 10.91
CA GLY A 49 -6.99 2.80 11.45
C GLY A 49 -5.98 3.51 10.55
N LEU A 50 -4.70 3.17 10.71
CA LEU A 50 -3.68 3.56 9.74
C LEU A 50 -3.73 2.57 8.56
N PRO A 51 -3.61 3.05 7.32
CA PRO A 51 -3.54 2.15 6.18
C PRO A 51 -2.21 1.39 6.16
N TYR A 52 -2.19 0.26 5.49
CA TYR A 52 -0.93 -0.35 5.07
C TYR A 52 -0.29 0.52 4.00
N VAL A 53 1.01 0.77 4.13
CA VAL A 53 1.80 1.54 3.17
C VAL A 53 3.11 0.81 2.89
N GLU A 54 3.48 0.72 1.62
CA GLU A 54 4.71 0.06 1.19
C GLU A 54 5.40 0.91 0.12
N ARG A 55 6.70 1.14 0.30
CA ARG A 55 7.51 1.74 -0.76
C ARG A 55 7.77 0.69 -1.83
N ILE A 56 7.33 0.94 -3.06
CA ILE A 56 7.44 -0.06 -4.14
C ILE A 56 8.57 0.24 -5.11
N ALA A 57 8.93 1.52 -5.31
CA ALA A 57 10.00 1.93 -6.22
C ALA A 57 10.43 3.38 -5.99
N GLU A 58 11.50 3.78 -6.69
CA GLU A 58 11.85 5.18 -6.96
C GLU A 58 11.66 5.45 -8.46
N CYS A 59 10.99 6.56 -8.80
CA CYS A 59 10.99 7.07 -10.17
C CYS A 59 12.29 7.81 -10.48
N GLY A 60 12.60 7.98 -11.77
CA GLY A 60 13.85 8.59 -12.28
C GLY A 60 14.20 9.99 -11.75
N ASP A 61 13.29 10.66 -11.04
CA ASP A 61 13.52 11.94 -10.36
C ASP A 61 13.70 11.82 -8.83
N GLY A 62 14.00 10.61 -8.32
CA GLY A 62 14.09 10.33 -6.87
C GLY A 62 12.74 10.37 -6.14
N ARG A 63 11.63 10.44 -6.87
CA ARG A 63 10.28 10.48 -6.29
C ARG A 63 9.88 9.08 -5.84
N PRO A 64 9.53 8.86 -4.56
CA PRO A 64 9.08 7.56 -4.12
C PRO A 64 7.72 7.22 -4.74
N ALA A 65 7.57 5.93 -5.06
CA ALA A 65 6.29 5.32 -5.36
C ALA A 65 5.85 4.47 -4.16
N TRP A 66 4.59 4.61 -3.78
CA TRP A 66 3.97 3.93 -2.64
C TRP A 66 2.77 3.11 -3.09
N LEU A 67 2.62 1.90 -2.58
CA LEU A 67 1.33 1.20 -2.54
C LEU A 67 0.64 1.56 -1.22
N ILE A 68 -0.66 1.83 -1.29
CA ILE A 68 -1.50 2.07 -0.12
C ILE A 68 -2.66 1.07 -0.16
N ASP A 69 -2.91 0.37 0.93
CA ASP A 69 -4.14 -0.39 1.17
C ASP A 69 -4.82 0.18 2.42
N ASP A 70 -5.97 0.84 2.24
CA ASP A 70 -6.80 1.35 3.34
C ASP A 70 -8.12 0.57 3.35
N GLY A 71 -8.23 -0.43 4.21
CA GLY A 71 -9.44 -1.26 4.34
C GLY A 71 -9.80 -1.99 3.04
N GLY A 72 -8.80 -2.52 2.32
CA GLY A 72 -8.98 -3.24 1.05
C GLY A 72 -9.14 -2.33 -0.18
N THR A 73 -9.17 -1.00 0.01
CA THR A 73 -9.10 -0.06 -1.11
C THR A 73 -7.65 0.24 -1.43
N ARG A 74 -7.23 -0.05 -2.66
CA ARG A 74 -5.82 0.05 -3.07
C ARG A 74 -5.60 1.15 -4.10
N ILE A 75 -4.55 1.94 -3.90
CA ILE A 75 -4.04 2.91 -4.86
C ILE A 75 -2.51 2.91 -4.85
N VAL A 76 -1.91 3.43 -5.92
CA VAL A 76 -0.49 3.76 -5.96
C VAL A 76 -0.31 5.27 -5.90
N VAL A 77 0.74 5.75 -5.26
CA VAL A 77 1.09 7.16 -5.19
C VAL A 77 2.51 7.35 -5.68
N VAL A 78 2.70 8.19 -6.69
CA VAL A 78 4.04 8.50 -7.25
C VAL A 78 4.28 9.98 -7.12
N GLY A 79 5.23 10.38 -6.26
CA GLY A 79 5.54 11.80 -6.05
C GLY A 79 4.33 12.67 -5.69
N GLY A 80 3.38 12.11 -4.94
CA GLY A 80 2.13 12.77 -4.52
C GLY A 80 0.99 12.77 -5.54
N LEU A 81 1.19 12.20 -6.73
CA LEU A 81 0.11 11.93 -7.66
C LEU A 81 -0.54 10.58 -7.33
N VAL A 82 -1.87 10.55 -7.27
CA VAL A 82 -2.63 9.32 -7.09
C VAL A 82 -2.80 8.63 -8.43
N TRP A 83 -2.41 7.37 -8.48
CA TRP A 83 -2.60 6.45 -9.59
C TRP A 83 -3.58 5.37 -9.18
N ARG A 84 -4.70 5.31 -9.88
CA ARG A 84 -5.66 4.22 -9.67
C ARG A 84 -5.12 2.95 -10.33
N PRO A 85 -5.50 1.76 -9.85
CA PRO A 85 -5.03 0.50 -10.42
C PRO A 85 -5.20 0.41 -11.95
N GLU A 86 -6.29 0.93 -12.49
CA GLU A 86 -6.55 0.95 -13.93
C GLU A 86 -5.70 1.96 -14.70
N ASP A 87 -5.26 3.04 -14.06
CA ASP A 87 -4.42 4.07 -14.67
C ASP A 87 -2.94 3.64 -14.72
N LEU A 88 -2.55 2.66 -13.91
CA LEU A 88 -1.18 2.13 -13.88
C LEU A 88 -0.72 1.59 -15.22
N VAL A 89 -1.62 1.23 -16.14
CA VAL A 89 -1.24 0.80 -17.50
C VAL A 89 -0.38 1.85 -18.23
N PHE A 90 -0.55 3.13 -17.90
CA PHE A 90 0.21 4.25 -18.48
C PHE A 90 1.53 4.54 -17.74
N ALA A 91 1.79 3.87 -16.61
CA ALA A 91 3.02 4.07 -15.85
C ALA A 91 4.22 3.37 -16.52
N ALA A 92 5.42 3.80 -16.14
CA ALA A 92 6.65 3.16 -16.59
C ALA A 92 6.65 1.65 -16.25
N PRO A 93 7.24 0.78 -17.09
CA PRO A 93 7.19 -0.67 -16.89
C PRO A 93 7.62 -1.14 -15.51
N HIS A 94 8.71 -0.59 -14.95
CA HIS A 94 9.21 -0.95 -13.63
C HIS A 94 8.21 -0.63 -12.51
N LEU A 95 7.47 0.48 -12.60
CA LEU A 95 6.42 0.82 -11.63
C LEU A 95 5.26 -0.16 -11.68
N ARG A 96 4.85 -0.56 -12.89
CA ARG A 96 3.77 -1.53 -13.06
C ARG A 96 4.12 -2.87 -12.44
N THR A 97 5.33 -3.35 -12.69
CA THR A 97 5.85 -4.60 -12.10
C THR A 97 5.91 -4.49 -10.57
N ALA A 98 6.50 -3.42 -10.04
CA ALA A 98 6.64 -3.24 -8.59
C ALA A 98 5.27 -3.16 -7.88
N ALA A 99 4.29 -2.46 -8.47
CA ALA A 99 2.94 -2.39 -7.94
C ALA A 99 2.24 -3.76 -7.95
N ALA A 100 2.38 -4.53 -9.03
CA ALA A 100 1.79 -5.86 -9.15
C ALA A 100 2.38 -6.84 -8.12
N GLU A 101 3.70 -6.80 -7.90
CA GLU A 101 4.37 -7.63 -6.90
C GLU A 101 3.92 -7.29 -5.46
N ALA A 102 3.79 -6.00 -5.15
CA ALA A 102 3.31 -5.55 -3.84
C ALA A 102 1.85 -5.96 -3.59
N VAL A 103 1.00 -5.86 -4.61
CA VAL A 103 -0.39 -6.36 -4.55
C VAL A 103 -0.41 -7.88 -4.36
N ALA A 104 0.42 -8.62 -5.07
CA ALA A 104 0.50 -10.08 -4.91
C ALA A 104 0.93 -10.49 -3.50
N ARG A 105 1.87 -9.75 -2.87
CA ARG A 105 2.25 -9.97 -1.46
C ARG A 105 1.06 -9.80 -0.51
N LEU A 106 0.24 -8.78 -0.75
CA LEU A 106 -0.97 -8.52 0.02
C LEU A 106 -2.05 -9.60 -0.19
N ASP A 107 -2.20 -10.12 -1.41
CA ASP A 107 -3.23 -11.11 -1.74
C ASP A 107 -2.89 -12.54 -1.34
N LEU A 108 -1.65 -12.81 -0.93
CA LEU A 108 -1.30 -14.09 -0.33
C LEU A 108 -2.18 -14.30 0.91
N PRO A 109 -2.91 -15.43 1.00
CA PRO A 109 -3.73 -15.71 2.16
C PRO A 109 -2.81 -15.82 3.38
N SER A 110 -3.03 -14.98 4.39
CA SER A 110 -2.54 -15.21 5.75
C SER A 110 -3.01 -16.62 6.11
N ALA A 111 -2.09 -17.58 6.20
CA ALA A 111 -2.43 -18.98 6.39
C ALA A 111 -3.44 -19.10 7.54
N ILE A 112 -4.61 -19.64 7.22
CA ILE A 112 -5.77 -19.75 8.10
C ILE A 112 -5.32 -20.46 9.37
N ALA A 113 -5.23 -19.73 10.48
CA ALA A 113 -5.11 -20.31 11.80
C ALA A 113 -6.41 -21.09 12.07
N SER A 114 -6.34 -22.42 11.95
CA SER A 114 -7.29 -23.36 12.55
C SER A 114 -6.66 -23.98 13.79
#